data_AF-D7G1B0-F1
#
_entry.id   AF-D7G1B0-F1
#
_cell.length_a   1.000
_cell.length_b   1.000
_cell.length_c   1.000
_cell.angle_alpha   90.00
_cell.angle_beta   90.00
_cell.angle_gamma   90.00
#
_symmetry.space_group_name_H-M   'P 1'
#
loop_
_entity.id
_entity.type
_entity.pdbx_description
1 polymer ?
#
loop_
_entity_poly.entity_id
_entity_poly.type
_entity_poly.pdbx_seq_one_letter_code
_entity_poly.pdbx_strand_id
1 'polypeptide(L)'
;MGSLSNEYLDLPLMSVAGTAARAESRNETEGGYLLHTQPGVVPQMQVLVRLILDMKLARDAVDGRSETTERVWLVHTSDTFGTIATAAFNAAATTISVALPDTSDDDEDDDDDGSGGEERATVEVAGTVVIAASSETMFDSELATLVDNEASIIVLLAEGFDGAIIRTVLSQANEAGLTEGVQWYLPNVAAFDHVFDRNSTYRDASLAFDMRGALGVRACTPRTGKMAQDTLTLANVNGSGLQGIALDSCPFPRNGSWADGALMRDSLLSASGTLVGATGPLGMSVGEDDDGRDADTVTFCAVNLKPDATHGARFEVISTLDGATLESEDGEGFQAISPFQEAQTFPAGALTYPPDRPILQGRHMDVVMRRDAPPFVFVDGDGSSIDDFTGITPEFLKQLADVVGFTYSLRAPPEGTTTPETIEMVRNGSADMTGSWITITSERAEYVSFTYPYFDLGIAFVYLPTIDEGVNFWKAFAPFEASLWLMLLVSLVVTVFLLWLFEGAKNAQFSRGGWGRRHRTVTRGISRSVYVTSSLMMSQLTHKPETLEGYLLTLGWLFTSFVLAASYTAELASFLTASKLETTVRTHRHLSPPPT
;
A
#
# COMPACT_ATOMS: atom_id res chain seq x y z
N MET A 1 52.35 28.37 -11.66
CA MET A 1 51.55 29.62 -11.63
C MET A 1 50.64 29.49 -10.42
N GLY A 2 50.92 30.26 -9.37
CA GLY A 2 50.26 30.13 -8.07
C GLY A 2 48.82 30.63 -8.11
N SER A 3 48.01 30.06 -7.22
CA SER A 3 46.64 30.47 -6.91
C SER A 3 46.58 31.97 -6.62
N LEU A 4 46.16 32.75 -7.61
CA LEU A 4 45.43 33.98 -7.36
C LEU A 4 44.01 33.50 -7.07
N SER A 5 43.63 33.38 -5.79
CA SER A 5 42.23 33.23 -5.44
C SER A 5 41.50 34.49 -5.88
N ASN A 6 40.32 34.31 -6.48
CA ASN A 6 39.48 35.41 -6.93
C ASN A 6 38.92 36.23 -5.74
N GLU A 7 39.14 35.75 -4.50
CA GLU A 7 38.79 36.35 -3.20
C GLU A 7 39.16 37.83 -3.04
N TYR A 8 40.12 38.35 -3.80
CA TYR A 8 40.61 39.72 -3.64
C TYR A 8 40.08 40.73 -4.66
N LEU A 9 39.44 40.29 -5.74
CA LEU A 9 39.19 41.13 -6.91
C LEU A 9 37.72 41.32 -7.29
N ASP A 10 36.77 40.56 -6.72
CA ASP A 10 35.33 40.63 -7.03
C ASP A 10 35.03 40.62 -8.55
N LEU A 11 35.88 39.95 -9.34
CA LEU A 11 35.74 39.86 -10.80
C LEU A 11 34.87 38.64 -11.15
N PRO A 12 33.76 38.80 -11.90
CA PRO A 12 32.97 37.68 -12.34
C PRO A 12 33.78 36.81 -13.31
N LEU A 13 33.95 35.53 -12.97
CA LEU A 13 34.64 34.54 -13.79
C LEU A 13 33.62 33.59 -14.40
N MET A 14 33.62 33.45 -15.72
CA MET A 14 32.79 32.47 -16.41
C MET A 14 33.59 31.20 -16.69
N SER A 15 33.12 30.07 -16.16
CA SER A 15 33.72 28.76 -16.42
C SER A 15 32.97 28.03 -17.53
N VAL A 16 33.71 27.61 -18.56
CA VAL A 16 33.18 26.91 -19.75
C VAL A 16 33.35 25.39 -19.64
N ALA A 17 34.17 24.91 -18.70
CA ALA A 17 34.60 23.50 -18.62
C ALA A 17 34.79 22.98 -17.17
N GLY A 18 34.36 23.74 -16.16
CA GLY A 18 34.44 23.31 -14.76
C GLY A 18 33.25 22.45 -14.36
N THR A 19 33.50 21.40 -13.58
CA THR A 19 32.47 20.59 -12.93
C THR A 19 31.70 21.42 -11.91
N ALA A 20 30.37 21.39 -12.01
CA ALA A 20 29.50 22.30 -11.28
C ALA A 20 29.58 22.16 -9.75
N ALA A 21 29.83 20.97 -9.19
CA ALA A 21 29.84 20.78 -7.73
C ALA A 21 31.02 21.43 -7.01
N ARG A 22 32.22 21.40 -7.61
CA ARG A 22 33.41 22.03 -7.01
C ARG A 22 33.33 23.56 -7.10
N ALA A 23 32.57 24.01 -8.08
CA ALA A 23 32.20 25.38 -8.30
C ALA A 23 31.12 25.85 -7.30
N GLU A 24 30.05 25.08 -7.10
CA GLU A 24 29.02 25.29 -6.08
C GLU A 24 29.63 25.37 -4.68
N SER A 25 30.48 24.39 -4.32
CA SER A 25 31.24 24.41 -3.05
C SER A 25 32.17 25.63 -2.92
N ARG A 26 32.77 26.11 -4.02
CA ARG A 26 33.58 27.33 -3.99
C ARG A 26 32.73 28.58 -3.89
N ASN A 27 31.53 28.59 -4.46
CA ASN A 27 30.66 29.76 -4.50
C ASN A 27 30.21 30.18 -3.10
N GLU A 28 29.93 29.19 -2.23
CA GLU A 28 29.65 29.40 -0.79
C GLU A 28 30.81 30.11 -0.06
N THR A 29 32.05 29.87 -0.50
CA THR A 29 33.26 30.46 0.11
C THR A 29 33.73 31.75 -0.58
N GLU A 30 33.44 31.94 -1.88
CA GLU A 30 33.99 33.00 -2.73
C GLU A 30 32.97 34.09 -3.15
N GLY A 31 31.78 34.13 -2.53
CA GLY A 31 30.86 35.28 -2.61
C GLY A 31 30.08 35.45 -3.93
N GLY A 32 29.83 34.36 -4.67
CA GLY A 32 28.91 34.40 -5.82
C GLY A 32 29.52 34.85 -7.16
N TYR A 33 30.84 35.04 -7.26
CA TYR A 33 31.48 35.62 -8.45
C TYR A 33 31.90 34.58 -9.52
N LEU A 34 31.65 33.30 -9.28
CA LEU A 34 31.92 32.25 -10.24
C LEU A 34 30.62 31.88 -10.96
N LEU A 35 30.55 32.19 -12.25
CA LEU A 35 29.40 31.92 -13.11
C LEU A 35 29.68 30.69 -13.97
N HIS A 36 28.70 29.81 -14.09
CA HIS A 36 28.81 28.56 -14.84
C HIS A 36 27.82 28.51 -15.99
N THR A 37 28.26 27.95 -17.12
CA THR A 37 27.39 27.69 -18.28
C THR A 37 26.95 26.22 -18.37
N GLN A 38 27.36 25.38 -17.41
CA GLN A 38 26.90 24.00 -17.27
C GLN A 38 25.90 23.90 -16.12
N PRO A 39 24.88 23.04 -16.23
CA PRO A 39 23.91 22.85 -15.16
C PRO A 39 24.59 22.34 -13.89
N GLY A 40 24.08 22.81 -12.75
CA GLY A 40 24.48 22.40 -11.41
C GLY A 40 24.39 20.90 -11.15
N VAL A 41 24.94 20.44 -10.02
CA VAL A 41 24.75 19.04 -9.60
C VAL A 41 23.30 18.80 -9.15
N VAL A 42 22.66 19.80 -8.55
CA VAL A 42 21.28 19.68 -8.05
C VAL A 42 20.28 19.37 -9.19
N PRO A 43 20.21 20.15 -10.29
CA PRO A 43 19.35 19.81 -11.44
C PRO A 43 19.67 18.44 -12.05
N GLN A 44 20.96 18.04 -12.10
CA GLN A 44 21.35 16.74 -12.63
C GLN A 44 20.79 15.58 -11.78
N MET A 45 20.79 15.71 -10.45
CA MET A 45 20.21 14.70 -9.55
C MET A 45 18.68 14.66 -9.65
N GLN A 46 18.02 15.81 -9.75
CA GLN A 46 16.57 15.89 -9.95
C GLN A 46 16.13 15.18 -11.24
N VAL A 47 16.80 15.45 -12.35
CA VAL A 47 16.54 14.79 -13.64
C VAL A 47 16.84 13.30 -13.57
N LEU A 48 17.89 12.89 -12.84
CA LEU A 48 18.21 11.48 -12.65
C LEU A 48 17.13 10.74 -11.86
N VAL A 49 16.62 11.34 -10.77
CA VAL A 49 15.49 10.78 -10.01
C VAL A 49 14.25 10.66 -10.89
N ARG A 50 13.96 11.69 -11.71
CA ARG A 50 12.84 11.61 -12.66
C ARG A 50 13.03 10.50 -13.70
N LEU A 51 14.25 10.30 -14.20
CA LEU A 51 14.57 9.19 -15.11
C LEU A 51 14.31 7.83 -14.46
N ILE A 52 14.71 7.65 -13.19
CA ILE A 52 14.47 6.40 -12.45
C ILE A 52 12.96 6.12 -12.32
N LEU A 53 12.17 7.14 -11.99
CA LEU A 53 10.71 7.02 -11.86
C LEU A 53 10.02 6.73 -13.21
N ASP A 54 10.42 7.41 -14.29
CA ASP A 54 9.86 7.15 -15.63
C ASP A 54 10.19 5.71 -16.09
N MET A 55 11.40 5.20 -15.78
CA MET A 55 11.78 3.81 -16.06
C MET A 55 10.97 2.81 -15.22
N LYS A 56 10.70 3.14 -13.94
CA LYS A 56 9.83 2.34 -13.06
C LYS A 56 8.43 2.22 -13.65
N LEU A 57 7.79 3.33 -13.97
CA LEU A 57 6.42 3.35 -14.52
C LEU A 57 6.32 2.51 -15.80
N ALA A 58 7.34 2.62 -16.67
CA ALA A 58 7.37 1.88 -17.91
C ALA A 58 7.60 0.37 -17.69
N ARG A 59 8.31 -0.04 -16.63
CA ARG A 59 8.46 -1.44 -16.20
C ARG A 59 7.17 -1.98 -15.58
N ASP A 60 6.58 -1.24 -14.66
CA ASP A 60 5.42 -1.67 -13.88
C ASP A 60 4.18 -1.86 -14.79
N ALA A 61 4.06 -1.05 -15.85
CA ALA A 61 3.06 -1.22 -16.90
C ALA A 61 3.18 -2.56 -17.67
N VAL A 62 4.35 -3.21 -17.66
CA VAL A 62 4.60 -4.50 -18.33
C VAL A 62 4.41 -5.67 -17.37
N ASP A 63 4.96 -5.54 -16.16
CA ASP A 63 4.94 -6.60 -15.15
C ASP A 63 3.60 -6.68 -14.39
N GLY A 64 2.73 -5.68 -14.54
CA GLY A 64 1.44 -5.60 -13.84
C GLY A 64 1.61 -5.39 -12.32
N ARG A 65 2.70 -4.71 -11.93
CA ARG A 65 3.01 -4.37 -10.53
C ARG A 65 2.50 -2.96 -10.19
N SER A 66 2.18 -2.75 -8.91
CA SER A 66 1.77 -1.45 -8.36
C SER A 66 2.60 -1.09 -7.11
N GLU A 67 3.91 -1.33 -7.13
CA GLU A 67 4.76 -0.92 -6.01
C GLU A 67 4.94 0.60 -6.04
N THR A 68 4.67 1.27 -4.91
CA THR A 68 4.74 2.73 -4.81
C THR A 68 6.16 3.27 -4.64
N THR A 69 7.10 2.44 -4.20
CA THR A 69 8.47 2.87 -3.92
C THR A 69 9.48 2.13 -4.79
N GLU A 70 10.50 2.84 -5.29
CA GLU A 70 11.66 2.25 -5.97
C GLU A 70 12.88 2.34 -5.06
N ARG A 71 13.48 1.19 -4.72
CA ARG A 71 14.64 1.15 -3.82
C ARG A 71 15.94 1.26 -4.60
N VAL A 72 16.79 2.21 -4.21
CA VAL A 72 18.04 2.53 -4.91
C VAL A 72 19.22 2.54 -3.95
N TRP A 73 20.36 2.00 -4.39
CA TRP A 73 21.63 2.09 -3.66
C TRP A 73 22.53 3.19 -4.23
N LEU A 74 23.06 4.04 -3.35
CA LEU A 74 23.99 5.10 -3.75
C LEU A 74 25.43 4.66 -3.49
N VAL A 75 26.26 4.78 -4.52
CA VAL A 75 27.71 4.57 -4.42
C VAL A 75 28.38 5.90 -4.71
N HIS A 76 29.03 6.51 -3.73
CA HIS A 76 29.66 7.81 -3.91
C HIS A 76 31.12 7.82 -3.48
N THR A 77 31.90 8.70 -4.10
CA THR A 77 33.28 8.96 -3.69
C THR A 77 33.32 9.74 -2.37
N SER A 78 34.38 9.57 -1.59
CA SER A 78 34.60 10.26 -0.31
C SER A 78 35.01 11.73 -0.45
N ASP A 79 34.93 12.29 -1.66
CA ASP A 79 35.29 13.66 -1.98
C ASP A 79 34.10 14.61 -1.76
N THR A 80 34.37 15.92 -1.85
CA THR A 80 33.35 16.95 -1.69
C THR A 80 32.23 16.83 -2.72
N PHE A 81 32.55 16.35 -3.93
CA PHE A 81 31.56 16.08 -4.97
C PHE A 81 30.58 15.01 -4.52
N GLY A 82 31.07 13.83 -4.10
CA GLY A 82 30.22 12.72 -3.69
C GLY A 82 29.28 13.08 -2.54
N THR A 83 29.74 13.89 -1.59
CA THR A 83 28.89 14.36 -0.48
C THR A 83 27.78 15.30 -0.94
N ILE A 84 28.08 16.26 -1.83
CA ILE A 84 27.09 17.23 -2.35
C ILE A 84 26.08 16.49 -3.25
N ALA A 85 26.58 15.62 -4.13
CA ALA A 85 25.76 14.80 -5.02
C ALA A 85 24.79 13.91 -4.23
N THR A 86 25.25 13.29 -3.14
CA THR A 86 24.40 12.44 -2.28
C THR A 86 23.32 13.25 -1.57
N ALA A 87 23.67 14.43 -1.04
CA ALA A 87 22.69 15.32 -0.42
C ALA A 87 21.63 15.81 -1.43
N ALA A 88 22.07 16.22 -2.62
CA ALA A 88 21.19 16.65 -3.70
C ALA A 88 20.27 15.53 -4.19
N PHE A 89 20.78 14.29 -4.31
CA PHE A 89 19.96 13.13 -4.67
C PHE A 89 18.91 12.81 -3.62
N ASN A 90 19.28 12.83 -2.34
CA ASN A 90 18.33 12.58 -1.24
C ASN A 90 17.21 13.64 -1.22
N ALA A 91 17.55 14.91 -1.41
CA ALA A 91 16.56 15.99 -1.51
C ALA A 91 15.65 15.83 -2.73
N ALA A 92 16.19 15.42 -3.88
CA ALA A 92 15.40 15.14 -5.07
C ALA A 92 14.45 13.94 -4.88
N ALA A 93 14.91 12.88 -4.23
CA ALA A 93 14.12 11.67 -3.97
C ALA A 93 12.90 11.92 -3.06
N THR A 94 13.00 12.89 -2.14
CA THR A 94 11.87 13.27 -1.27
C THR A 94 10.88 14.21 -1.94
N THR A 95 11.33 15.02 -2.90
CA THR A 95 10.52 16.09 -3.50
C THR A 95 9.81 15.63 -4.77
N ILE A 96 10.48 14.79 -5.58
CA ILE A 96 9.96 14.38 -6.89
C ILE A 96 9.15 13.08 -6.73
N SER A 97 7.88 13.13 -7.15
CA SER A 97 6.99 11.97 -7.19
C SER A 97 6.12 12.01 -8.45
N VAL A 98 5.78 10.84 -8.99
CA VAL A 98 4.96 10.74 -10.22
C VAL A 98 3.67 9.98 -9.89
N ALA A 99 2.52 10.48 -10.35
CA ALA A 99 1.24 9.79 -10.18
C ALA A 99 1.23 8.43 -10.90
N LEU A 100 0.71 7.40 -10.25
CA LEU A 100 0.48 6.10 -10.88
C LEU A 100 -0.74 6.19 -11.80
N PRO A 101 -0.73 5.51 -12.97
CA PRO A 101 -1.92 5.46 -13.82
C PRO A 101 -3.05 4.70 -13.10
N ASP A 102 -4.20 5.34 -12.91
CA ASP A 102 -5.39 4.73 -12.31
C ASP A 102 -5.78 3.46 -13.10
N THR A 103 -5.65 2.30 -12.46
CA THR A 103 -6.08 1.01 -13.02
C THR A 103 -7.53 0.67 -12.70
N SER A 104 -8.28 1.56 -12.05
CA SER A 104 -9.70 1.38 -11.77
C SER A 104 -10.54 1.74 -13.00
N ASP A 105 -10.76 0.75 -13.88
CA ASP A 105 -11.95 0.67 -14.73
C ASP A 105 -13.19 0.29 -13.87
N ASP A 106 -13.33 0.87 -12.67
CA ASP A 106 -14.48 0.62 -11.80
C ASP A 106 -15.51 1.73 -12.02
N ASP A 107 -16.63 1.30 -12.59
CA ASP A 107 -17.85 2.01 -12.90
C ASP A 107 -18.11 3.26 -12.04
N GLU A 108 -18.25 4.41 -12.71
CA GLU A 108 -18.87 5.63 -12.17
C GLU A 108 -20.25 5.28 -11.59
N ASP A 109 -20.35 5.16 -10.26
CA ASP A 109 -21.56 5.38 -9.48
C ASP A 109 -21.24 5.14 -7.98
N ASP A 110 -20.51 6.04 -7.34
CA ASP A 110 -20.67 6.29 -5.90
C ASP A 110 -20.13 7.68 -5.53
N ASP A 111 -21.05 8.61 -5.27
CA ASP A 111 -20.79 9.87 -4.58
C ASP A 111 -20.41 9.55 -3.12
N ASP A 112 -19.12 9.44 -2.79
CA ASP A 112 -18.71 9.55 -1.38
C ASP A 112 -17.26 10.06 -1.18
N ASP A 113 -17.18 11.14 -0.41
CA ASP A 113 -16.09 11.67 0.40
C ASP A 113 -14.64 11.65 -0.12
N GLY A 114 -14.19 12.83 -0.55
CA GLY A 114 -12.83 13.18 -0.96
C GLY A 114 -11.73 12.89 0.07
N SER A 115 -11.26 11.66 0.07
CA SER A 115 -10.00 11.22 0.68
C SER A 115 -9.34 10.08 -0.14
N GLY A 116 -9.56 10.05 -1.45
CA GLY A 116 -8.72 9.27 -2.37
C GLY A 116 -7.41 10.01 -2.57
N GLY A 117 -6.40 9.74 -1.75
CA GLY A 117 -5.04 10.19 -2.04
C GLY A 117 -4.56 9.47 -3.29
N GLU A 118 -4.33 10.20 -4.38
CA GLU A 118 -3.74 9.67 -5.61
C GLU A 118 -2.42 8.97 -5.26
N GLU A 119 -2.30 7.69 -5.61
CA GLU A 119 -1.15 6.89 -5.23
C GLU A 119 0.06 7.30 -6.09
N ARG A 120 1.16 7.74 -5.46
CA ARG A 120 2.32 8.31 -6.17
C ARG A 120 3.55 7.41 -6.04
N ALA A 121 4.24 7.21 -7.15
CA ALA A 121 5.54 6.56 -7.22
C ALA A 121 6.65 7.48 -6.66
N THR A 122 7.48 6.94 -5.77
CA THR A 122 8.59 7.65 -5.11
C THR A 122 9.88 6.81 -5.13
N VAL A 123 11.03 7.46 -4.89
CA VAL A 123 12.33 6.78 -4.79
C VAL A 123 12.77 6.74 -3.32
N GLU A 124 13.17 5.57 -2.84
CA GLU A 124 13.72 5.37 -1.51
C GLU A 124 15.20 4.95 -1.60
N VAL A 125 16.06 5.59 -0.82
CA VAL A 125 17.47 5.22 -0.73
C VAL A 125 17.64 4.11 0.30
N ALA A 126 17.88 2.89 -0.18
CA ALA A 126 18.02 1.70 0.67
C ALA A 126 19.31 1.71 1.51
N GLY A 127 20.36 2.32 0.97
CA GLY A 127 21.64 2.45 1.65
C GLY A 127 22.67 3.21 0.81
N THR A 128 23.74 3.65 1.47
CA THR A 128 24.84 4.38 0.83
C THR A 128 26.18 3.68 1.09
N VAL A 129 27.00 3.60 0.06
CA VAL A 129 28.35 3.02 0.10
C VAL A 129 29.35 4.10 -0.27
N VAL A 130 30.30 4.33 0.64
CA VAL A 130 31.33 5.36 0.49
C VAL A 130 32.61 4.72 -0.02
N ILE A 131 33.08 5.17 -1.18
CA ILE A 131 34.32 4.73 -1.80
C ILE A 131 35.40 5.77 -1.52
N ALA A 132 36.51 5.35 -0.90
CA ALA A 132 37.63 6.24 -0.66
C ALA A 132 38.18 6.79 -2.00
N ALA A 133 38.42 8.11 -2.07
CA ALA A 133 38.99 8.78 -3.24
C ALA A 133 40.51 8.50 -3.38
N SER A 134 40.89 7.22 -3.48
CA SER A 134 42.25 6.73 -3.64
C SER A 134 42.26 5.64 -4.71
N SER A 135 43.16 5.75 -5.69
CA SER A 135 43.26 4.80 -6.81
C SER A 135 43.89 3.44 -6.46
N GLU A 136 44.43 3.28 -5.25
CA GLU A 136 45.17 2.08 -4.82
C GLU A 136 44.38 1.11 -3.90
N THR A 137 43.14 1.43 -3.52
CA THR A 137 42.36 0.62 -2.57
C THR A 137 41.45 -0.40 -3.27
N MET A 138 41.43 -1.65 -2.78
CA MET A 138 40.39 -2.62 -3.15
C MET A 138 39.10 -2.30 -2.39
N PHE A 139 37.96 -2.40 -3.07
CA PHE A 139 36.63 -2.06 -2.55
C PHE A 139 35.76 -3.30 -2.34
N ASP A 140 36.38 -4.47 -2.18
CA ASP A 140 35.68 -5.76 -2.08
C ASP A 140 34.69 -5.79 -0.92
N SER A 141 35.01 -5.18 0.22
CA SER A 141 34.10 -5.11 1.37
C SER A 141 32.88 -4.24 1.10
N GLU A 142 33.10 -3.09 0.47
CA GLU A 142 32.08 -2.12 0.12
C GLU A 142 31.14 -2.69 -0.95
N LEU A 143 31.69 -3.34 -1.97
CA LEU A 143 30.92 -4.02 -3.01
C LEU A 143 30.23 -5.28 -2.50
N ALA A 144 30.82 -6.01 -1.55
CA ALA A 144 30.17 -7.14 -0.90
C ALA A 144 28.87 -6.71 -0.19
N THR A 145 28.82 -5.50 0.39
CA THR A 145 27.56 -5.00 0.97
C THR A 145 26.45 -4.84 -0.06
N LEU A 146 26.78 -4.44 -1.30
CA LEU A 146 25.79 -4.32 -2.38
C LEU A 146 25.32 -5.69 -2.86
N VAL A 147 26.22 -6.67 -2.91
CA VAL A 147 25.91 -8.05 -3.27
C VAL A 147 25.05 -8.71 -2.19
N ASP A 148 25.41 -8.58 -0.92
CA ASP A 148 24.69 -9.16 0.23
C ASP A 148 23.26 -8.60 0.35
N ASN A 149 23.08 -7.33 -0.03
CA ASN A 149 21.77 -6.67 -0.07
C ASN A 149 21.05 -6.81 -1.43
N GLU A 150 21.62 -7.58 -2.37
CA GLU A 150 21.05 -7.86 -3.70
C GLU A 150 20.57 -6.60 -4.45
N ALA A 151 21.39 -5.55 -4.44
CA ALA A 151 21.05 -4.27 -5.06
C ALA A 151 20.69 -4.44 -6.56
N SER A 152 19.44 -4.17 -6.94
CA SER A 152 18.98 -4.20 -8.34
C SER A 152 19.28 -2.89 -9.07
N ILE A 153 19.26 -1.76 -8.37
CA ILE A 153 19.54 -0.43 -8.91
C ILE A 153 20.68 0.22 -8.14
N ILE A 154 21.70 0.66 -8.88
CA ILE A 154 22.88 1.33 -8.34
C ILE A 154 23.08 2.67 -9.04
N VAL A 155 23.23 3.73 -8.26
CA VAL A 155 23.59 5.07 -8.75
C VAL A 155 25.05 5.35 -8.36
N LEU A 156 25.90 5.58 -9.36
CA LEU A 156 27.32 5.89 -9.16
C LEU A 156 27.56 7.40 -9.19
N LEU A 157 27.74 7.99 -8.01
CA LEU A 157 28.01 9.41 -7.79
C LEU A 157 29.53 9.64 -7.70
N ALA A 158 30.19 9.75 -8.85
CA ALA A 158 31.64 9.99 -8.94
C ALA A 158 31.98 11.10 -9.96
N GLU A 159 33.07 11.84 -9.71
CA GLU A 159 33.54 12.93 -10.58
C GLU A 159 34.58 12.45 -11.63
N GLY A 160 34.46 12.95 -12.86
CA GLY A 160 35.21 12.46 -14.05
C GLY A 160 36.69 12.84 -14.15
N PHE A 161 37.26 13.59 -13.20
CA PHE A 161 38.68 13.93 -13.26
C PHE A 161 39.60 12.78 -12.81
N ASP A 162 39.06 11.77 -12.12
CA ASP A 162 39.82 10.57 -11.73
C ASP A 162 39.23 9.31 -12.39
N GLY A 163 39.34 9.24 -13.71
CA GLY A 163 38.93 8.07 -14.51
C GLY A 163 39.59 6.75 -14.07
N ALA A 164 40.66 6.80 -13.26
CA ALA A 164 41.25 5.62 -12.64
C ALA A 164 40.31 5.00 -11.60
N ILE A 165 39.73 5.82 -10.71
CA ILE A 165 38.84 5.37 -9.64
C ILE A 165 37.58 4.75 -10.25
N ILE A 166 36.94 5.47 -11.18
CA ILE A 166 35.72 4.99 -11.85
C ILE A 166 35.97 3.64 -12.52
N ARG A 167 37.10 3.51 -13.24
CA ARG A 167 37.49 2.23 -13.86
C ARG A 167 37.65 1.12 -12.82
N THR A 168 38.37 1.38 -11.74
CA THR A 168 38.62 0.38 -10.69
C THR A 168 37.30 -0.09 -10.06
N VAL A 169 36.41 0.84 -9.71
CA VAL A 169 35.09 0.52 -9.13
C VAL A 169 34.26 -0.33 -10.07
N LEU A 170 34.13 0.07 -11.33
CA LEU A 170 33.34 -0.68 -12.31
C LEU A 170 33.96 -2.04 -12.64
N SER A 171 35.29 -2.15 -12.67
CA SER A 171 36.00 -3.42 -12.89
C SER A 171 35.76 -4.40 -11.74
N GLN A 172 35.87 -3.94 -10.49
CA GLN A 172 35.61 -4.78 -9.33
C GLN A 172 34.13 -5.14 -9.21
N ALA A 173 33.22 -4.22 -9.56
CA ALA A 173 31.79 -4.50 -9.62
C ALA A 173 31.47 -5.61 -10.64
N ASN A 174 32.16 -5.63 -11.78
CA ASN A 174 32.06 -6.71 -12.76
C ASN A 174 32.57 -8.05 -12.23
N GLU A 175 33.71 -8.06 -11.52
CA GLU A 175 34.23 -9.26 -10.86
C GLU A 175 33.31 -9.78 -9.75
N ALA A 176 32.59 -8.88 -9.07
CA ALA A 176 31.58 -9.20 -8.07
C ALA A 176 30.22 -9.64 -8.67
N GLY A 177 30.06 -9.61 -10.00
CA GLY A 177 28.81 -9.99 -10.67
C GLY A 177 27.68 -8.95 -10.58
N LEU A 178 28.01 -7.68 -10.31
CA LEU A 178 27.07 -6.54 -10.23
C LEU A 178 26.80 -5.89 -11.60
N THR A 179 27.17 -6.55 -12.70
CA THR A 179 26.95 -6.07 -14.08
C THR A 179 25.80 -6.80 -14.77
N GLU A 180 25.54 -8.06 -14.38
CA GLU A 180 24.44 -8.85 -14.91
C GLU A 180 23.17 -8.71 -14.05
N GLY A 181 22.13 -8.10 -14.63
CA GLY A 181 20.82 -7.92 -13.97
C GLY A 181 20.75 -6.77 -12.96
N VAL A 182 21.77 -5.90 -12.92
CA VAL A 182 21.77 -4.69 -12.08
C VAL A 182 21.79 -3.45 -12.97
N GLN A 183 20.83 -2.55 -12.78
CA GLN A 183 20.73 -1.31 -13.55
C GLN A 183 21.62 -0.22 -12.94
N TRP A 184 22.59 0.22 -13.73
CA TRP A 184 23.48 1.33 -13.35
C TRP A 184 22.94 2.65 -13.88
N TYR A 185 22.93 3.66 -13.00
CA TYR A 185 22.57 5.04 -13.29
C TYR A 185 23.75 5.98 -13.05
N LEU A 186 24.02 6.85 -14.03
CA LEU A 186 25.16 7.77 -14.05
C LEU A 186 24.66 9.23 -14.14
N PRO A 187 24.92 10.08 -13.14
CA PRO A 187 24.38 11.45 -13.07
C PRO A 187 25.00 12.41 -14.09
N ASN A 188 26.27 12.22 -14.45
CA ASN A 188 26.95 13.09 -15.40
C ASN A 188 27.77 12.27 -16.38
N VAL A 189 27.16 11.88 -17.49
CA VAL A 189 27.82 11.01 -18.48
C VAL A 189 29.10 11.59 -19.06
N ALA A 190 29.26 12.91 -19.12
CA ALA A 190 30.51 13.53 -19.61
C ALA A 190 31.72 13.14 -18.74
N ALA A 191 31.50 12.85 -17.46
CA ALA A 191 32.54 12.32 -16.57
C ALA A 191 32.98 10.89 -16.91
N PHE A 192 32.12 10.11 -17.57
CA PHE A 192 32.32 8.69 -17.86
C PHE A 192 32.74 8.43 -19.32
N ASP A 193 32.53 9.38 -20.23
CA ASP A 193 32.89 9.24 -21.66
C ASP A 193 34.35 8.77 -21.86
N HIS A 194 35.29 9.31 -21.08
CA HIS A 194 36.71 8.94 -21.15
C HIS A 194 37.03 7.55 -20.60
N VAL A 195 36.15 6.92 -19.82
CA VAL A 195 36.39 5.55 -19.30
C VAL A 195 36.05 4.51 -20.37
N PHE A 196 35.04 4.78 -21.19
CA PHE A 196 34.54 3.86 -22.22
C PHE A 196 35.12 4.10 -23.62
N ASP A 197 35.76 5.25 -23.88
CA ASP A 197 36.42 5.55 -25.15
C ASP A 197 37.69 4.71 -25.37
N ARG A 198 37.77 4.03 -26.52
CA ARG A 198 38.94 3.28 -26.99
C ARG A 198 40.24 4.08 -27.08
N ASN A 199 40.19 5.40 -27.23
CA ASN A 199 41.38 6.25 -27.37
C ASN A 199 41.88 6.84 -26.03
N SER A 200 41.23 6.53 -24.91
CA SER A 200 41.60 7.04 -23.59
C SER A 200 42.74 6.25 -22.93
N THR A 201 43.46 6.90 -22.01
CA THR A 201 44.48 6.28 -21.15
C THR A 201 43.90 5.27 -20.17
N TYR A 202 42.60 5.34 -19.85
CA TYR A 202 41.92 4.50 -18.86
C TYR A 202 41.19 3.29 -19.46
N ARG A 203 41.49 2.95 -20.71
CA ARG A 203 40.78 1.93 -21.51
C ARG A 203 40.65 0.57 -20.83
N ASP A 204 39.43 0.06 -20.84
CA ASP A 204 39.12 -1.35 -20.67
C ASP A 204 38.02 -1.80 -21.63
N ALA A 205 38.36 -2.69 -22.58
CA ALA A 205 37.45 -3.07 -23.65
C ALA A 205 36.39 -4.10 -23.22
N SER A 206 36.68 -4.89 -22.18
CA SER A 206 35.70 -5.79 -21.56
C SER A 206 34.71 -5.01 -20.73
N LEU A 207 35.15 -4.01 -19.97
CA LEU A 207 34.26 -3.19 -19.15
C LEU A 207 33.19 -2.46 -19.96
N ALA A 208 33.56 -1.95 -21.14
CA ALA A 208 32.62 -1.34 -22.08
C ALA A 208 31.63 -2.36 -22.69
N PHE A 209 31.96 -3.66 -22.67
CA PHE A 209 31.04 -4.73 -23.03
C PHE A 209 30.09 -5.06 -21.87
N ASP A 210 30.62 -5.15 -20.66
CA ASP A 210 29.91 -5.68 -19.49
C ASP A 210 28.94 -4.63 -18.90
N MET A 211 29.29 -3.34 -18.96
CA MET A 211 28.46 -2.22 -18.49
C MET A 211 27.40 -1.75 -19.49
N ARG A 212 27.15 -2.48 -20.58
CA ARG A 212 26.15 -2.09 -21.59
C ARG A 212 24.77 -1.96 -20.97
N GLY A 213 24.03 -0.98 -21.46
CA GLY A 213 22.71 -0.66 -20.93
C GLY A 213 22.72 0.18 -19.64
N ALA A 214 23.89 0.62 -19.18
CA ALA A 214 23.98 1.70 -18.20
C ALA A 214 23.26 2.95 -18.72
N LEU A 215 22.43 3.54 -17.86
CA LEU A 215 21.66 4.74 -18.15
C LEU A 215 22.33 5.93 -17.48
N GLY A 216 22.15 7.11 -18.06
CA GLY A 216 22.61 8.32 -17.42
C GLY A 216 21.95 9.55 -18.00
N VAL A 217 22.29 10.68 -17.39
CA VAL A 217 21.79 11.99 -17.82
C VAL A 217 22.95 12.91 -18.16
N ARG A 218 22.71 13.82 -19.10
CA ARG A 218 23.62 14.91 -19.45
C ARG A 218 22.84 16.06 -20.06
N ALA A 219 23.41 17.26 -20.06
CA ALA A 219 22.91 18.33 -20.91
C ALA A 219 22.99 17.90 -22.40
N CYS A 220 21.94 18.16 -23.17
CA CYS A 220 21.87 17.76 -24.58
C CYS A 220 22.92 18.42 -25.49
N THR A 221 23.56 19.49 -25.02
CA THR A 221 24.44 20.35 -25.83
C THR A 221 25.87 20.44 -25.25
N PRO A 222 26.75 19.42 -25.42
CA PRO A 222 27.99 19.37 -24.64
C PRO A 222 29.27 19.59 -25.46
N ARG A 223 29.25 20.43 -26.51
CA ARG A 223 30.53 20.80 -27.15
C ARG A 223 31.05 22.07 -26.51
N THR A 224 32.22 21.97 -25.86
CA THR A 224 33.00 23.09 -25.32
C THR A 224 33.10 24.27 -26.29
N GLY A 225 33.14 24.02 -27.60
CA GLY A 225 33.10 25.06 -28.63
C GLY A 225 31.79 25.87 -28.70
N LYS A 226 30.62 25.24 -28.47
CA LYS A 226 29.33 25.94 -28.39
C LYS A 226 29.18 26.68 -27.07
N MET A 227 29.54 26.06 -25.95
CA MET A 227 29.54 26.72 -24.65
C MET A 227 30.46 27.95 -24.64
N ALA A 228 31.64 27.88 -25.27
CA ALA A 228 32.53 29.03 -25.43
C ALA A 228 31.89 30.15 -26.29
N GLN A 229 31.13 29.78 -27.32
CA GLN A 229 30.38 30.74 -28.14
C GLN A 229 29.27 31.42 -27.33
N ASP A 230 28.66 30.72 -26.39
CA ASP A 230 27.62 31.25 -25.51
C ASP A 230 28.20 32.17 -24.45
N THR A 231 29.33 31.79 -23.85
CA THR A 231 30.12 32.67 -22.98
C THR A 231 30.51 33.96 -23.70
N LEU A 232 30.89 33.89 -24.98
CA LEU A 232 31.16 35.08 -25.79
C LEU A 232 29.90 35.89 -26.09
N THR A 233 28.75 35.24 -26.27
CA THR A 233 27.47 35.91 -26.51
C THR A 233 27.01 36.67 -25.25
N LEU A 234 27.18 36.07 -24.08
CA LEU A 234 26.97 36.70 -22.77
C LEU A 234 27.97 37.84 -22.50
N ALA A 235 29.24 37.66 -22.83
CA ALA A 235 30.24 38.72 -22.71
C ALA A 235 29.97 39.90 -23.68
N ASN A 236 29.30 39.63 -24.81
CA ASN A 236 28.90 40.62 -25.80
C ASN A 236 27.56 41.30 -25.48
N VAL A 237 26.97 41.05 -24.30
CA VAL A 237 25.79 41.78 -23.83
C VAL A 237 26.16 43.25 -23.71
N ASN A 238 25.80 43.99 -24.75
CA ASN A 238 26.00 45.43 -24.83
C ASN A 238 24.84 46.09 -24.08
N GLY A 239 24.82 45.90 -22.75
CA GLY A 239 23.75 46.37 -21.89
C GLY A 239 24.06 47.74 -21.33
N SER A 240 23.09 48.65 -21.41
CA SER A 240 23.04 49.97 -20.76
C SER A 240 23.41 50.01 -19.26
N GLY A 241 23.58 48.86 -18.58
CA GLY A 241 24.07 48.73 -17.20
C GLY A 241 25.60 48.75 -17.05
N LEU A 242 26.37 48.55 -18.13
CA LEU A 242 27.85 48.63 -18.10
C LEU A 242 28.37 50.07 -18.34
N GLN A 243 27.47 51.04 -18.58
CA GLN A 243 27.85 52.45 -18.74
C GLN A 243 28.31 53.05 -17.41
N GLY A 244 29.62 53.11 -17.20
CA GLY A 244 30.24 53.67 -15.99
C GLY A 244 31.35 52.81 -15.39
N ILE A 245 31.50 51.56 -15.87
CA ILE A 245 32.53 50.64 -15.41
C ILE A 245 33.87 51.01 -16.07
N ALA A 246 34.79 51.57 -15.30
CA ALA A 246 36.12 51.94 -15.78
C ALA A 246 37.00 50.68 -15.90
N LEU A 247 37.28 50.25 -17.13
CA LEU A 247 38.23 49.17 -17.45
C LEU A 247 39.69 49.65 -17.52
N ASP A 248 39.97 50.89 -17.09
CA ASP A 248 41.30 51.49 -17.22
C ASP A 248 42.30 50.82 -16.27
N SER A 249 43.45 50.49 -16.84
CA SER A 249 44.60 49.80 -16.23
C SER A 249 44.91 50.24 -14.79
N CYS A 250 44.83 49.28 -13.88
CA CYS A 250 45.31 49.21 -12.49
C CYS A 250 45.86 50.51 -11.85
N PRO A 251 45.33 50.83 -10.66
CA PRO A 251 46.11 50.53 -9.47
C PRO A 251 45.30 49.55 -8.62
N PHE A 252 45.70 48.27 -8.62
CA PHE A 252 45.16 47.29 -7.69
C PHE A 252 45.25 47.87 -6.26
N PRO A 253 44.12 48.07 -5.56
CA PRO A 253 44.18 48.49 -4.17
C PRO A 253 44.92 47.38 -3.42
N ARG A 254 45.97 47.72 -2.68
CA ARG A 254 46.74 46.71 -1.91
C ARG A 254 45.89 45.99 -0.84
N ASN A 255 44.62 46.39 -0.63
CA ASN A 255 43.71 45.90 0.40
C ASN A 255 42.21 46.17 0.05
N GLY A 256 41.77 46.11 -1.20
CA GLY A 256 40.38 46.43 -1.54
C GLY A 256 39.85 45.74 -2.78
N SER A 257 38.60 45.28 -2.70
CA SER A 257 37.83 44.68 -3.78
C SER A 257 37.46 45.69 -4.87
N TRP A 258 37.09 45.18 -6.05
CA TRP A 258 36.60 46.01 -7.14
C TRP A 258 35.13 46.38 -6.92
N ALA A 259 34.88 47.65 -6.56
CA ALA A 259 33.55 48.12 -6.18
C ALA A 259 32.45 47.91 -7.25
N ASP A 260 32.83 47.85 -8.53
CA ASP A 260 31.89 47.65 -9.65
C ASP A 260 31.70 46.17 -10.03
N GLY A 261 32.39 45.25 -9.35
CA GLY A 261 32.35 43.81 -9.62
C GLY A 261 30.99 43.17 -9.40
N ALA A 262 30.33 43.49 -8.28
CA ALA A 262 28.97 43.03 -7.98
C ALA A 262 27.94 43.52 -9.02
N LEU A 263 28.06 44.79 -9.45
CA LEU A 263 27.20 45.36 -10.50
C LEU A 263 27.39 44.67 -11.84
N MET A 264 28.64 44.33 -12.20
CA MET A 264 28.94 43.57 -13.41
C MET A 264 28.35 42.15 -13.33
N ARG A 265 28.48 41.47 -12.19
CA ARG A 265 27.88 40.15 -11.95
C ARG A 265 26.36 40.19 -12.10
N ASP A 266 25.68 41.09 -11.40
CA ASP A 266 24.21 41.20 -11.41
C ASP A 266 23.65 41.59 -12.78
N SER A 267 24.41 42.40 -13.54
CA SER A 267 24.08 42.73 -14.93
C SER A 267 24.21 41.52 -15.86
N LEU A 268 25.19 40.65 -15.65
CA LEU A 268 25.37 39.41 -16.42
C LEU A 268 24.27 38.39 -16.11
N LEU A 269 23.92 38.24 -14.82
CA LEU A 269 22.83 37.35 -14.37
C LEU A 269 21.48 37.78 -14.93
N SER A 270 21.14 39.07 -14.84
CA SER A 270 19.89 39.60 -15.38
C SER A 270 19.81 39.52 -16.91
N ALA A 271 20.94 39.66 -17.60
CA ALA A 271 20.97 39.51 -19.05
C ALA A 271 20.79 38.06 -19.51
N SER A 272 21.32 37.11 -18.73
CA SER A 272 21.30 35.68 -19.07
C SER A 272 19.90 35.20 -19.45
N GLY A 273 18.89 35.40 -18.60
CA GLY A 273 17.53 34.89 -18.79
C GLY A 273 16.78 35.40 -20.04
N THR A 274 17.34 36.35 -20.79
CA THR A 274 16.74 36.88 -22.04
C THR A 274 17.50 36.49 -23.30
N LEU A 275 18.67 35.88 -23.17
CA LEU A 275 19.55 35.55 -24.28
C LEU A 275 19.36 34.11 -24.72
N VAL A 276 19.44 33.89 -26.03
CA VAL A 276 19.46 32.56 -26.63
C VAL A 276 20.79 32.37 -27.32
N GLY A 277 21.58 31.42 -26.82
CA GLY A 277 22.86 31.01 -27.36
C GLY A 277 22.76 29.80 -28.30
N ALA A 278 23.92 29.32 -28.73
CA ALA A 278 24.16 28.09 -29.48
C ALA A 278 23.76 26.81 -28.71
N THR A 279 23.68 26.85 -27.37
CA THR A 279 23.15 25.76 -26.53
C THR A 279 21.66 25.85 -26.24
N GLY A 280 20.99 26.98 -26.52
CA GLY A 280 19.60 27.25 -26.13
C GLY A 280 19.46 28.54 -25.32
N PRO A 281 18.33 28.75 -24.61
CA PRO A 281 18.19 29.83 -23.65
C PRO A 281 19.32 29.79 -22.61
N LEU A 282 19.90 30.94 -22.30
CA LEU A 282 21.08 31.03 -21.43
C LEU A 282 20.67 31.44 -20.01
N GLY A 283 20.18 30.54 -19.17
CA GLY A 283 20.00 30.85 -17.75
C GLY A 283 21.33 30.83 -17.00
N MET A 284 21.61 31.85 -16.19
CA MET A 284 22.66 31.83 -15.17
C MET A 284 22.07 32.19 -13.82
N SER A 285 22.46 31.45 -12.79
CA SER A 285 22.12 31.73 -11.40
C SER A 285 23.38 31.94 -10.57
N VAL A 286 23.18 32.51 -9.38
CA VAL A 286 24.16 32.47 -8.30
C VAL A 286 23.69 31.35 -7.37
N GLY A 287 24.59 30.41 -7.09
CA GLY A 287 24.29 29.15 -6.39
C GLY A 287 23.86 29.29 -4.93
N GLU A 288 22.75 29.99 -4.67
CA GLU A 288 22.10 30.06 -3.36
C GLU A 288 20.60 30.41 -3.43
N ASP A 289 20.02 30.72 -4.59
CA ASP A 289 18.56 30.88 -4.67
C ASP A 289 17.89 29.50 -4.74
N ASP A 290 17.40 29.11 -3.57
CA ASP A 290 16.63 27.93 -3.13
C ASP A 290 15.35 27.60 -3.94
N ASP A 291 15.30 27.97 -5.21
CA ASP A 291 14.09 28.08 -6.02
C ASP A 291 14.16 27.30 -7.35
N GLY A 292 15.11 26.37 -7.51
CA GLY A 292 15.13 25.39 -8.63
C GLY A 292 15.25 25.94 -10.07
N ARG A 293 15.29 27.27 -10.25
CA ARG A 293 15.39 27.97 -11.54
C ARG A 293 16.64 27.66 -12.38
N ASP A 294 17.58 26.90 -11.83
CA ASP A 294 18.76 26.40 -12.54
C ASP A 294 18.40 25.38 -13.62
N ALA A 295 17.30 24.66 -13.43
CA ALA A 295 16.83 23.67 -14.39
C ALA A 295 16.02 24.29 -15.55
N ASP A 296 15.36 25.42 -15.33
CA ASP A 296 14.32 25.99 -16.22
C ASP A 296 14.77 26.35 -17.64
N THR A 297 16.08 26.36 -17.91
CA THR A 297 16.62 26.79 -19.23
C THR A 297 17.46 25.73 -19.92
N VAL A 298 17.65 24.56 -19.32
CA VAL A 298 18.54 23.50 -19.83
C VAL A 298 17.74 22.27 -20.22
N THR A 299 17.85 21.88 -21.49
CA THR A 299 17.32 20.60 -21.95
C THR A 299 18.29 19.47 -21.59
N PHE A 300 17.79 18.51 -20.82
CA PHE A 300 18.52 17.31 -20.43
C PHE A 300 18.24 16.16 -21.40
N CYS A 301 19.26 15.36 -21.63
CA CYS A 301 19.22 14.17 -22.46
C CYS A 301 19.43 12.95 -21.58
N ALA A 302 18.46 12.05 -21.57
CA ALA A 302 18.68 10.68 -21.11
C ALA A 302 19.54 9.97 -22.17
N VAL A 303 20.55 9.25 -21.71
CA VAL A 303 21.48 8.52 -22.58
C VAL A 303 21.62 7.07 -22.13
N ASN A 304 21.87 6.19 -23.09
CA ASN A 304 22.06 4.76 -22.89
C ASN A 304 23.42 4.32 -23.46
N LEU A 305 24.19 3.56 -22.68
CA LEU A 305 25.50 3.07 -23.10
C LEU A 305 25.36 1.90 -24.08
N LYS A 306 25.76 2.12 -25.33
CA LYS A 306 25.73 1.10 -26.38
C LYS A 306 27.11 0.76 -26.92
N PRO A 307 27.32 -0.47 -27.42
CA PRO A 307 28.54 -0.81 -28.13
C PRO A 307 28.68 0.00 -29.43
N ASP A 308 29.87 0.57 -29.65
CA ASP A 308 30.27 1.20 -30.90
C ASP A 308 31.40 0.39 -31.55
N ALA A 309 31.18 -0.08 -32.77
CA ALA A 309 32.17 -0.82 -33.54
C ALA A 309 33.49 -0.05 -33.71
N THR A 310 33.43 1.28 -33.75
CA THR A 310 34.57 2.18 -33.95
C THR A 310 35.23 2.61 -32.63
N HIS A 311 34.45 3.08 -31.65
CA HIS A 311 34.95 3.68 -30.41
C HIS A 311 34.86 2.79 -29.16
N GLY A 312 34.35 1.54 -29.25
CA GLY A 312 34.23 0.62 -28.12
C GLY A 312 32.80 0.60 -27.58
N ALA A 313 32.47 1.60 -26.76
CA ALA A 313 31.10 1.91 -26.37
C ALA A 313 30.90 3.43 -26.33
N ARG A 314 29.68 3.88 -26.61
CA ARG A 314 29.31 5.30 -26.58
C ARG A 314 27.92 5.47 -26.00
N PHE A 315 27.71 6.60 -25.35
CA PHE A 315 26.39 7.00 -24.89
C PHE A 315 25.58 7.58 -26.04
N GLU A 316 24.46 6.94 -26.36
CA GLU A 316 23.49 7.43 -27.34
C GLU A 316 22.30 8.08 -26.64
N VAL A 317 21.79 9.19 -27.19
CA VAL A 317 20.62 9.87 -26.64
C VAL A 317 19.38 9.03 -26.91
N ILE A 318 18.61 8.75 -25.86
CA ILE A 318 17.37 7.98 -25.94
C ILE A 318 16.13 8.86 -25.82
N SER A 319 16.18 9.90 -24.99
CA SER A 319 15.07 10.82 -24.77
C SER A 319 15.57 12.17 -24.29
N THR A 320 14.70 13.18 -24.37
CA THR A 320 14.97 14.55 -23.94
C THR A 320 13.91 15.00 -22.95
N LEU A 321 14.32 15.76 -21.94
CA LEU A 321 13.47 16.41 -20.95
C LEU A 321 13.82 17.89 -20.91
N ASP A 322 12.81 18.74 -20.94
CA ASP A 322 13.00 20.17 -20.71
C ASP A 322 13.05 20.41 -19.20
N GLY A 323 14.10 21.06 -18.69
CA GLY A 323 14.26 21.21 -17.24
C GLY A 323 13.15 22.05 -16.59
N ALA A 324 12.49 22.93 -17.35
CA ALA A 324 11.32 23.69 -16.90
C ALA A 324 10.10 22.82 -16.50
N THR A 325 10.05 21.55 -16.91
CA THR A 325 8.95 20.65 -16.55
C THR A 325 9.20 19.86 -15.26
N LEU A 326 10.38 19.99 -14.65
CA LEU A 326 10.72 19.29 -13.40
C LEU A 326 9.92 19.78 -12.19
N GLU A 327 9.53 21.05 -12.18
CA GLU A 327 8.77 21.67 -11.08
C GLU A 327 7.25 21.61 -11.26
N SER A 328 6.78 21.24 -12.46
CA SER A 328 5.36 21.06 -12.73
C SER A 328 4.88 19.78 -12.04
N GLU A 329 3.91 19.89 -11.13
CA GLU A 329 3.27 18.73 -10.46
C GLU A 329 2.71 17.70 -11.47
N ASP A 330 2.30 18.18 -12.66
CA ASP A 330 1.81 17.39 -13.80
C ASP A 330 2.83 17.29 -14.96
N GLY A 331 4.11 17.57 -14.69
CA GLY A 331 5.13 17.70 -15.73
C GLY A 331 5.23 16.45 -16.61
N GLU A 332 5.10 16.65 -17.93
CA GLU A 332 5.42 15.61 -18.91
C GLU A 332 6.85 15.14 -18.63
N GLY A 333 7.01 13.85 -18.32
CA GLY A 333 8.30 13.23 -18.12
C GLY A 333 9.10 13.18 -19.42
N PHE A 334 10.10 12.29 -19.47
CA PHE A 334 10.83 12.08 -20.71
C PHE A 334 9.87 11.58 -21.82
N GLN A 335 9.64 12.41 -22.84
CA GLN A 335 8.60 12.24 -23.88
C GLN A 335 8.68 10.95 -24.75
N ALA A 336 9.71 10.11 -24.57
CA ALA A 336 9.97 8.94 -25.42
C ALA A 336 10.60 7.75 -24.69
N ILE A 337 10.48 7.62 -23.36
CA ILE A 337 11.01 6.44 -22.66
C ILE A 337 9.97 5.33 -22.70
N SER A 338 10.13 4.43 -23.67
CA SER A 338 9.46 3.13 -23.66
C SER A 338 10.51 2.02 -23.64
N PRO A 339 10.36 0.99 -22.78
CA PRO A 339 11.26 -0.16 -22.73
C PRO A 339 11.29 -0.96 -24.05
N PHE A 340 10.38 -0.68 -24.98
CA PHE A 340 10.26 -1.37 -26.27
C PHE A 340 10.73 -0.55 -27.49
N GLN A 341 11.29 0.65 -27.28
CA GLN A 341 11.89 1.35 -28.40
C GLN A 341 13.19 0.65 -28.80
N GLU A 342 13.35 0.29 -30.08
CA GLU A 342 14.49 -0.48 -30.64
C GLU A 342 15.89 0.08 -30.33
N ALA A 343 15.96 1.26 -29.72
CA ALA A 343 17.17 1.98 -29.38
C ALA A 343 17.57 1.89 -27.89
N GLN A 344 16.94 1.09 -27.03
CA GLN A 344 17.35 0.94 -25.63
C GLN A 344 17.96 -0.45 -25.38
N THR A 345 19.06 -0.48 -24.63
CA THR A 345 19.65 -1.73 -24.14
C THR A 345 19.71 -1.69 -22.62
N PHE A 346 19.53 -2.85 -22.01
CA PHE A 346 19.55 -3.06 -20.57
C PHE A 346 20.81 -3.85 -20.17
N PRO A 347 21.10 -4.04 -18.87
CA PRO A 347 22.30 -4.73 -18.39
C PRO A 347 22.58 -6.02 -19.17
N ALA A 348 23.87 -6.27 -19.46
CA ALA A 348 24.34 -7.35 -20.35
C ALA A 348 23.80 -7.30 -21.81
N GLY A 349 23.20 -6.18 -22.24
CA GLY A 349 22.65 -6.00 -23.58
C GLY A 349 21.25 -6.58 -23.78
N ALA A 350 20.49 -6.80 -22.70
CA ALA A 350 19.10 -7.23 -22.78
C ALA A 350 18.23 -6.19 -23.51
N LEU A 351 17.19 -6.66 -24.21
CA LEU A 351 16.22 -5.80 -24.92
C LEU A 351 15.00 -5.47 -24.06
N THR A 352 14.90 -6.10 -22.89
CA THR A 352 13.84 -5.89 -21.91
C THR A 352 14.47 -5.51 -20.59
N TYR A 353 13.77 -4.69 -19.81
CA TYR A 353 14.20 -4.32 -18.46
C TYR A 353 14.50 -5.61 -17.66
N PRO A 354 15.64 -5.70 -16.94
CA PRO A 354 15.95 -6.88 -16.16
C PRO A 354 14.85 -7.04 -15.09
N PRO A 355 14.22 -8.21 -14.95
CA PRO A 355 13.29 -8.40 -13.84
C PRO A 355 14.05 -8.10 -12.55
N ASP A 356 13.44 -7.35 -11.63
CA ASP A 356 14.01 -7.19 -10.29
C ASP A 356 14.31 -8.60 -9.78
N ARG A 357 15.54 -8.82 -9.31
CA ARG A 357 15.85 -10.07 -8.65
C ARG A 357 14.81 -10.23 -7.55
N PRO A 358 14.01 -11.31 -7.53
CA PRO A 358 13.13 -11.54 -6.41
C PRO A 358 14.06 -11.61 -5.20
N ILE A 359 13.94 -10.65 -4.28
CA ILE A 359 14.81 -10.45 -3.10
C ILE A 359 14.91 -11.74 -2.24
N LEU A 360 14.05 -12.72 -2.50
CA LEU A 360 13.96 -13.98 -1.79
C LEU A 360 14.54 -15.18 -2.60
N GLN A 361 14.75 -15.07 -3.91
CA GLN A 361 15.13 -16.20 -4.75
C GLN A 361 16.51 -16.76 -4.33
N GLY A 362 16.54 -18.02 -3.92
CA GLY A 362 17.74 -18.67 -3.38
C GLY A 362 18.05 -18.37 -1.91
N ARG A 363 17.28 -17.53 -1.21
CA ARG A 363 17.43 -17.31 0.23
C ARG A 363 16.84 -18.45 1.05
N HIS A 364 17.34 -18.60 2.27
CA HIS A 364 16.75 -19.46 3.30
C HIS A 364 16.07 -18.59 4.35
N MET A 365 14.78 -18.81 4.58
CA MET A 365 13.93 -18.00 5.47
C MET A 365 13.56 -18.79 6.72
N ASP A 366 13.77 -18.21 7.92
CA ASP A 366 13.24 -18.77 9.16
C ASP A 366 11.82 -18.25 9.43
N VAL A 367 10.84 -19.16 9.37
CA VAL A 367 9.42 -18.82 9.48
C VAL A 367 8.83 -19.38 10.77
N VAL A 368 8.23 -18.49 11.55
CA VAL A 368 7.54 -18.84 12.79
C VAL A 368 6.04 -18.99 12.53
N MET A 369 5.47 -20.12 12.93
CA MET A 369 4.03 -20.37 12.82
C MET A 369 3.45 -20.79 14.16
N ARG A 370 2.34 -20.14 14.54
CA ARG A 370 1.73 -20.31 15.86
C ARG A 370 0.81 -21.53 15.91
N ARG A 371 0.79 -22.23 17.05
CA ARG A 371 0.02 -23.48 17.23
C ARG A 371 -1.49 -23.27 17.42
N ASP A 372 -1.91 -22.14 17.99
CA ASP A 372 -3.31 -21.86 18.32
C ASP A 372 -4.04 -21.12 17.19
N ALA A 373 -3.96 -21.72 16.01
CA ALA A 373 -4.41 -21.14 14.76
C ALA A 373 -5.26 -22.04 13.83
N PRO A 374 -6.09 -22.97 14.32
CA PRO A 374 -6.95 -23.74 13.42
C PRO A 374 -8.04 -22.85 12.79
N PRO A 375 -8.38 -23.00 11.49
CA PRO A 375 -7.91 -24.02 10.54
C PRO A 375 -6.66 -23.60 9.71
N PHE A 376 -6.05 -22.46 10.02
CA PHE A 376 -4.93 -21.89 9.25
C PHE A 376 -3.60 -22.63 9.47
N VAL A 377 -3.32 -23.01 10.71
CA VAL A 377 -2.15 -23.80 11.10
C VAL A 377 -2.57 -24.87 12.10
N PHE A 378 -2.20 -26.10 11.80
CA PHE A 378 -2.20 -27.26 12.68
C PHE A 378 -0.75 -27.67 12.88
N VAL A 379 -0.37 -27.95 14.12
CA VAL A 379 0.99 -28.36 14.47
C VAL A 379 0.92 -29.69 15.20
N ASP A 380 1.51 -30.71 14.60
CA ASP A 380 1.65 -32.05 15.17
C ASP A 380 3.02 -32.18 15.87
N GLY A 381 3.07 -32.76 17.07
CA GLY A 381 4.32 -32.98 17.80
C GLY A 381 5.00 -31.69 18.31
N ASP A 382 6.34 -31.63 18.20
CA ASP A 382 7.15 -30.54 18.75
C ASP A 382 7.18 -29.29 17.84
N GLY A 383 6.70 -29.38 16.59
CA GLY A 383 6.65 -28.24 15.67
C GLY A 383 8.04 -27.74 15.28
N SER A 384 8.94 -28.68 15.00
CA SER A 384 10.36 -28.42 14.68
C SER A 384 10.74 -28.82 13.27
N SER A 385 9.91 -29.66 12.63
CA SER A 385 10.04 -30.04 11.23
C SER A 385 8.96 -29.37 10.39
N ILE A 386 9.21 -29.16 9.10
CA ILE A 386 8.20 -28.67 8.16
C ILE A 386 7.00 -29.62 8.10
N ASP A 387 7.24 -30.93 8.20
CA ASP A 387 6.19 -31.97 8.15
C ASP A 387 5.23 -31.92 9.36
N ASP A 388 5.63 -31.25 10.44
CA ASP A 388 4.79 -31.06 11.63
C ASP A 388 3.67 -30.02 11.39
N PHE A 389 3.81 -29.17 10.35
CA PHE A 389 2.88 -28.09 10.06
C PHE A 389 1.95 -28.44 8.91
N THR A 390 0.65 -28.45 9.19
CA THR A 390 -0.40 -28.65 8.19
C THR A 390 -1.44 -27.52 8.27
N GLY A 391 -2.21 -27.29 7.21
CA GLY A 391 -3.23 -26.23 7.16
C GLY A 391 -3.06 -25.27 6.00
N ILE A 392 -3.89 -24.22 5.97
CA ILE A 392 -3.95 -23.27 4.86
C ILE A 392 -2.66 -22.47 4.70
N THR A 393 -2.12 -21.92 5.80
CA THR A 393 -0.95 -21.03 5.75
C THR A 393 0.35 -21.77 5.38
N PRO A 394 0.67 -22.94 5.94
CA PRO A 394 1.84 -23.73 5.51
C PRO A 394 1.76 -24.16 4.04
N GLU A 395 0.59 -24.55 3.55
CA GLU A 395 0.39 -24.93 2.14
C GLU A 395 0.54 -23.74 1.19
N PHE A 396 0.02 -22.57 1.57
CA PHE A 396 0.20 -21.33 0.83
C PHE A 396 1.68 -20.92 0.77
N LEU A 397 2.39 -20.97 1.91
CA LEU A 397 3.82 -20.67 1.96
C LEU A 397 4.64 -21.60 1.06
N LYS A 398 4.29 -22.89 1.03
CA LYS A 398 4.94 -23.86 0.15
C LYS A 398 4.79 -23.48 -1.33
N GLN A 399 3.57 -23.13 -1.76
CA GLN A 399 3.32 -22.69 -3.13
C GLN A 399 4.07 -21.38 -3.46
N LEU A 400 4.09 -20.45 -2.51
CA LEU A 400 4.83 -19.19 -2.65
C LEU A 400 6.34 -19.45 -2.81
N ALA A 401 6.90 -20.35 -2.00
CA ALA A 401 8.30 -20.76 -2.06
C ALA A 401 8.66 -21.41 -3.40
N ASP A 402 7.79 -22.26 -3.95
CA ASP A 402 7.98 -22.91 -5.25
C ASP A 402 7.93 -21.91 -6.42
N VAL A 403 7.05 -20.89 -6.34
CA VAL A 403 6.92 -19.86 -7.39
C VAL A 403 8.08 -18.86 -7.35
N VAL A 404 8.46 -18.39 -6.16
CA VAL A 404 9.51 -17.37 -5.99
C VAL A 404 10.90 -17.99 -5.98
N GLY A 405 11.03 -19.26 -5.61
CA GLY A 405 12.28 -20.02 -5.61
C GLY A 405 13.14 -19.82 -4.35
N PHE A 406 12.53 -19.72 -3.17
CA PHE A 406 13.25 -19.64 -1.88
C PHE A 406 13.10 -20.92 -1.06
N THR A 407 14.01 -21.12 -0.11
CA THR A 407 13.94 -22.23 0.86
C THR A 407 13.55 -21.69 2.23
N TYR A 408 12.96 -22.52 3.09
CA TYR A 408 12.52 -22.07 4.41
C TYR A 408 12.63 -23.17 5.47
N SER A 409 12.70 -22.76 6.73
CA SER A 409 12.50 -23.59 7.91
C SER A 409 11.23 -23.17 8.65
N LEU A 410 10.47 -24.14 9.16
CA LEU A 410 9.30 -23.87 10.00
C LEU A 410 9.62 -24.20 11.45
N ARG A 411 9.24 -23.29 12.35
CA ARG A 411 9.31 -23.54 13.80
C ARG A 411 8.12 -22.96 14.56
N ALA A 412 7.72 -23.66 15.61
CA ALA A 412 6.72 -23.17 16.53
C ALA A 412 7.37 -22.22 17.55
N PRO A 413 6.72 -21.10 17.91
CA PRO A 413 7.19 -20.29 19.03
C PRO A 413 6.99 -21.03 20.36
N PRO A 414 7.67 -20.61 21.45
CA PRO A 414 7.49 -21.19 22.78
C PRO A 414 6.01 -21.26 23.20
N GLU A 415 5.63 -22.29 23.97
CA GLU A 415 4.24 -22.42 24.40
C GLU A 415 3.77 -21.20 25.21
N GLY A 416 2.58 -20.69 24.88
CA GLY A 416 1.98 -19.52 25.53
C GLY A 416 2.32 -18.17 24.88
N THR A 417 3.15 -18.13 23.83
CA THR A 417 3.42 -16.87 23.13
C THR A 417 2.19 -16.28 22.47
N THR A 418 2.00 -14.99 22.66
CA THR A 418 0.90 -14.20 22.10
C THR A 418 1.23 -13.69 20.68
N THR A 419 0.21 -13.27 19.91
CA THR A 419 0.42 -12.70 18.57
C THR A 419 1.39 -11.49 18.58
N PRO A 420 1.30 -10.53 19.53
CA PRO A 420 2.27 -9.44 19.60
C PRO A 420 3.72 -9.91 19.79
N GLU A 421 3.95 -10.90 20.65
CA GLU A 421 5.29 -11.46 20.89
C GLU A 421 5.84 -12.13 19.63
N THR A 422 5.00 -12.83 18.85
CA THR A 422 5.45 -13.42 17.57
C THR A 422 5.81 -12.36 16.52
N ILE A 423 5.15 -11.20 16.54
CA ILE A 423 5.50 -10.07 15.67
C ILE A 423 6.81 -9.43 16.15
N GLU A 424 7.02 -9.35 17.48
CA GLU A 424 8.25 -8.85 18.07
C GLU A 424 9.47 -9.73 17.72
N MET A 425 9.28 -11.04 17.58
CA MET A 425 10.32 -11.95 17.10
C MET A 425 10.80 -11.61 15.68
N VAL A 426 9.89 -11.18 14.80
CA VAL A 426 10.25 -10.71 13.45
C VAL A 426 10.95 -9.35 13.53
N ARG A 427 10.40 -8.42 14.33
CA ARG A 427 11.00 -7.10 14.56
C ARG A 427 12.45 -7.19 15.07
N ASN A 428 12.73 -8.14 15.97
CA ASN A 428 14.05 -8.33 16.57
C ASN A 428 14.99 -9.20 15.71
N GLY A 429 14.57 -9.57 14.49
CA GLY A 429 15.37 -10.41 13.58
C GLY A 429 15.59 -11.84 14.08
N SER A 430 14.78 -12.31 15.05
CA SER A 430 14.82 -13.71 15.52
C SER A 430 14.09 -14.65 14.56
N ALA A 431 13.26 -14.13 13.66
CA ALA A 431 12.60 -14.82 12.58
C ALA A 431 12.50 -13.86 11.39
N ASP A 432 12.56 -14.37 10.16
CA ASP A 432 12.45 -13.55 8.95
C ASP A 432 10.99 -13.29 8.58
N MET A 433 10.12 -14.27 8.86
CA MET A 433 8.70 -14.19 8.58
C MET A 433 7.87 -14.85 9.69
N THR A 434 6.64 -14.38 9.86
CA THR A 434 5.64 -15.05 10.70
C THR A 434 4.37 -15.29 9.89
N GLY A 435 3.82 -16.49 9.99
CA GLY A 435 2.67 -16.92 9.21
C GLY A 435 1.62 -17.60 10.10
N SER A 436 0.48 -16.96 10.28
CA SER A 436 -0.67 -17.50 11.01
C SER A 436 -1.91 -16.64 10.74
N TRP A 437 -2.97 -16.78 11.55
CA TRP A 437 -4.05 -15.79 11.58
C TRP A 437 -3.57 -14.52 12.28
N ILE A 438 -3.05 -13.57 11.51
CA ILE A 438 -2.60 -12.27 12.05
C ILE A 438 -3.48 -11.19 11.46
N THR A 439 -4.24 -10.52 12.32
CA THR A 439 -5.04 -9.35 11.92
C THR A 439 -4.11 -8.17 11.63
N ILE A 440 -4.27 -7.59 10.44
CA ILE A 440 -3.62 -6.35 10.02
C ILE A 440 -4.25 -5.20 10.81
N THR A 441 -3.43 -4.45 11.57
CA THR A 441 -3.84 -3.25 12.30
C THR A 441 -2.79 -2.16 12.13
N SER A 442 -3.18 -0.89 12.22
CA SER A 442 -2.27 0.25 12.05
C SER A 442 -1.11 0.21 13.05
N GLU A 443 -1.38 -0.10 14.31
CA GLU A 443 -0.36 -0.24 15.37
C GLU A 443 0.69 -1.33 15.04
N ARG A 444 0.30 -2.40 14.35
CA ARG A 444 1.24 -3.46 13.96
C ARG A 444 2.04 -3.09 12.72
N ALA A 445 1.41 -2.40 11.76
CA ALA A 445 2.03 -1.98 10.51
C ALA A 445 3.15 -0.95 10.70
N GLU A 446 3.20 -0.27 11.85
CA GLU A 446 4.29 0.64 12.20
C GLU A 446 5.63 -0.10 12.44
N TYR A 447 5.59 -1.37 12.86
CA TYR A 447 6.78 -2.12 13.26
C TYR A 447 7.16 -3.25 12.30
N VAL A 448 6.22 -3.73 11.49
CA VAL A 448 6.43 -4.81 10.52
C VAL A 448 5.65 -4.55 9.23
N SER A 449 6.19 -5.01 8.12
CA SER A 449 5.50 -4.99 6.82
C SER A 449 4.56 -6.19 6.70
N PHE A 450 3.35 -5.96 6.20
CA PHE A 450 2.36 -7.01 5.93
C PHE A 450 2.28 -7.30 4.42
N THR A 451 1.93 -8.54 4.08
CA THR A 451 1.50 -8.87 2.72
C THR A 451 0.10 -8.30 2.47
N TYR A 452 -0.33 -8.32 1.20
CA TYR A 452 -1.75 -8.19 0.91
C TYR A 452 -2.56 -9.25 1.69
N PRO A 453 -3.75 -8.89 2.18
CA PRO A 453 -4.61 -9.83 2.89
C PRO A 453 -5.01 -10.97 1.95
N TYR A 454 -4.74 -12.21 2.35
CA TYR A 454 -5.16 -13.39 1.59
C TYR A 454 -6.47 -14.00 2.10
N PHE A 455 -7.04 -13.45 3.19
CA PHE A 455 -8.28 -13.93 3.80
C PHE A 455 -9.05 -12.78 4.46
N ASP A 456 -10.25 -12.49 3.95
CA ASP A 456 -11.12 -11.46 4.51
C ASP A 456 -11.97 -12.03 5.66
N LEU A 457 -11.89 -11.38 6.82
CA LEU A 457 -12.62 -11.76 8.02
C LEU A 457 -13.85 -10.87 8.23
N GLY A 458 -15.02 -11.50 8.33
CA GLY A 458 -16.23 -10.90 8.90
C GLY A 458 -16.44 -11.36 10.34
N ILE A 459 -16.94 -10.47 11.21
CA ILE A 459 -17.33 -10.85 12.58
C ILE A 459 -18.69 -11.55 12.52
N ALA A 460 -18.75 -12.79 13.02
CA ALA A 460 -19.99 -13.56 13.11
C ALA A 460 -20.26 -14.02 14.54
N PHE A 461 -21.54 -14.07 14.93
CA PHE A 461 -21.97 -14.62 16.21
C PHE A 461 -22.38 -16.08 16.03
N VAL A 462 -21.75 -16.97 16.79
CA VAL A 462 -22.14 -18.38 16.88
C VAL A 462 -22.82 -18.60 18.22
N TYR A 463 -24.05 -19.10 18.21
CA TYR A 463 -24.79 -19.50 19.41
C TYR A 463 -25.29 -20.93 19.24
N LEU A 464 -25.36 -21.67 20.34
CA LEU A 464 -26.02 -22.98 20.34
C LEU A 464 -27.53 -22.74 20.16
N PRO A 465 -28.17 -23.35 19.14
CA PRO A 465 -29.62 -23.32 19.07
C PRO A 465 -30.17 -23.99 20.33
N THR A 466 -31.14 -23.35 20.98
CA THR A 466 -31.92 -23.99 22.04
C THR A 466 -32.59 -25.21 21.43
N ILE A 467 -32.20 -26.39 21.89
CA ILE A 467 -32.80 -27.65 21.44
C ILE A 467 -34.24 -27.60 21.91
N ASP A 468 -35.16 -27.47 20.97
CA ASP A 468 -36.60 -27.49 21.22
C ASP A 468 -36.93 -28.84 21.88
N GLU A 469 -37.06 -28.85 23.21
CA GLU A 469 -37.46 -30.05 23.93
C GLU A 469 -38.79 -30.52 23.33
N GLY A 470 -38.78 -31.76 22.84
CA GLY A 470 -39.76 -32.32 21.91
C GLY A 470 -41.23 -32.16 22.31
N VAL A 471 -42.14 -32.64 21.46
CA VAL A 471 -43.58 -32.43 21.57
C VAL A 471 -44.15 -33.00 22.89
N ASN A 472 -44.08 -32.21 23.95
CA ASN A 472 -44.62 -32.55 25.26
C ASN A 472 -46.14 -32.38 25.21
N PHE A 473 -46.89 -33.48 25.34
CA PHE A 473 -48.36 -33.47 25.38
C PHE A 473 -48.92 -32.46 26.41
N TRP A 474 -48.21 -32.27 27.53
CA TRP A 474 -48.55 -31.31 28.57
C TRP A 474 -48.52 -29.82 28.12
N LYS A 475 -47.84 -29.49 27.00
CA LYS A 475 -47.89 -28.15 26.39
C LYS A 475 -49.32 -27.76 25.96
N ALA A 476 -50.23 -28.72 25.74
CA ALA A 476 -51.63 -28.44 25.42
C ALA A 476 -52.43 -27.84 26.60
N PHE A 477 -52.01 -28.04 27.84
CA PHE A 477 -52.64 -27.45 29.03
C PHE A 477 -52.01 -26.11 29.44
N ALA A 478 -50.84 -25.77 28.88
CA ALA A 478 -50.12 -24.52 29.18
C ALA A 478 -50.89 -23.22 28.89
N PRO A 479 -51.79 -23.11 27.88
CA PRO A 479 -52.45 -21.84 27.57
C PRO A 479 -53.37 -21.31 28.66
N PHE A 480 -53.91 -22.17 29.53
CA PHE A 480 -54.79 -21.77 30.62
C PHE A 480 -54.17 -22.08 31.98
N GLU A 481 -54.31 -21.13 32.91
CA GLU A 481 -53.88 -21.31 34.28
C GLU A 481 -54.68 -22.43 34.97
N ALA A 482 -54.04 -23.16 35.91
CA ALA A 482 -54.69 -24.24 36.66
C ALA A 482 -55.96 -23.80 37.40
N SER A 483 -56.01 -22.53 37.83
CA SER A 483 -57.17 -21.87 38.46
C SER A 483 -58.40 -21.88 37.52
N LEU A 484 -58.22 -21.54 36.24
CA LEU A 484 -59.27 -21.50 35.23
C LEU A 484 -59.78 -22.90 34.90
N TRP A 485 -58.90 -23.89 34.79
CA TRP A 485 -59.29 -25.29 34.59
C TRP A 485 -60.20 -25.79 35.71
N LEU A 486 -59.88 -25.46 36.96
CA LEU A 486 -60.73 -25.80 38.11
C LEU A 486 -62.09 -25.09 38.05
N MET A 487 -62.11 -23.81 37.68
CA MET A 487 -63.36 -23.04 37.52
C MET A 487 -64.24 -23.60 36.40
N LEU A 488 -63.66 -24.11 35.32
CA LEU A 488 -64.39 -24.81 34.25
C LEU A 488 -64.99 -26.14 34.73
N LEU A 489 -64.26 -26.92 35.54
CA LEU A 489 -64.77 -28.16 36.11
C LEU A 489 -65.95 -27.87 37.07
N VAL A 490 -65.80 -26.86 37.94
CA VAL A 490 -66.85 -26.45 38.87
C VAL A 490 -68.09 -25.94 38.12
N SER A 491 -67.93 -25.11 37.08
CA SER A 491 -69.05 -24.59 36.31
C SER A 491 -69.82 -25.71 35.60
N LEU A 492 -69.13 -26.71 35.04
CA LEU A 492 -69.74 -27.90 34.45
C LEU A 492 -70.59 -28.67 35.46
N VAL A 493 -70.07 -28.92 36.67
CA VAL A 493 -70.81 -29.62 37.73
C VAL A 493 -72.06 -28.84 38.13
N VAL A 494 -71.96 -27.52 38.27
CA VAL A 494 -73.09 -26.64 38.60
C VAL A 494 -74.15 -26.70 37.49
N THR A 495 -73.75 -26.63 36.22
CA THR A 495 -74.70 -26.68 35.09
C THR A 495 -75.39 -28.04 34.97
N VAL A 496 -74.66 -29.15 35.19
CA VAL A 496 -75.24 -30.50 35.25
C VAL A 496 -76.29 -30.58 36.38
N PHE A 497 -75.97 -30.02 37.55
CA PHE A 497 -76.88 -30.00 38.69
C PHE A 497 -78.13 -29.16 38.42
N LEU A 498 -77.98 -27.94 37.86
CA LEU A 498 -79.10 -27.07 37.51
C LEU A 498 -79.98 -27.68 36.43
N LEU A 499 -79.39 -28.29 35.39
CA LEU A 499 -80.13 -28.97 34.34
C LEU A 499 -80.90 -30.17 34.89
N TRP A 500 -80.28 -30.95 35.79
CA TRP A 500 -80.96 -32.03 36.50
C TRP A 500 -82.12 -31.52 37.38
N LEU A 501 -81.94 -30.38 38.07
CA LEU A 501 -82.97 -29.80 38.91
C LEU A 501 -84.16 -29.31 38.09
N PHE A 502 -83.92 -28.51 37.04
CA PHE A 502 -84.99 -27.90 36.25
C PHE A 502 -85.74 -28.93 35.39
N GLU A 503 -85.03 -29.83 34.71
CA GLU A 503 -85.69 -30.86 33.89
C GLU A 503 -86.13 -32.09 34.69
N GLY A 504 -85.38 -32.48 35.71
CA GLY A 504 -85.74 -33.63 36.56
C GLY A 504 -86.91 -33.35 37.52
N ALA A 505 -87.20 -32.10 37.85
CA ALA A 505 -88.36 -31.72 38.67
C ALA A 505 -89.65 -31.61 37.84
N LYS A 506 -89.57 -31.07 36.61
CA LYS A 506 -90.75 -30.73 35.80
C LYS A 506 -91.03 -31.70 34.66
N ASN A 507 -90.04 -32.48 34.20
CA ASN A 507 -90.18 -33.43 33.11
C ASN A 507 -89.88 -34.88 33.53
N ALA A 508 -90.95 -35.65 33.76
CA ALA A 508 -90.84 -37.06 34.16
C ALA A 508 -90.29 -37.99 33.07
N GLN A 509 -90.26 -37.55 31.79
CA GLN A 509 -89.70 -38.30 30.66
C GLN A 509 -88.19 -38.12 30.53
N PHE A 510 -87.63 -37.00 31.00
CA PHE A 510 -86.18 -36.78 31.02
C PHE A 510 -85.46 -37.81 31.90
N SER A 511 -86.03 -38.12 33.07
CA SER A 511 -85.50 -39.10 34.03
C SER A 511 -85.92 -40.56 33.76
N ARG A 512 -86.88 -40.79 32.84
CA ARG A 512 -87.30 -42.13 32.38
C ARG A 512 -86.59 -42.47 31.06
N GLY A 513 -85.59 -43.35 31.12
CA GLY A 513 -85.05 -43.96 29.90
C GLY A 513 -86.14 -44.70 29.11
N GLY A 514 -86.01 -44.76 27.78
CA GLY A 514 -86.99 -45.30 26.83
C GLY A 514 -87.34 -46.80 26.95
N TRP A 515 -86.97 -47.47 28.05
CA TRP A 515 -87.48 -48.81 28.36
C TRP A 515 -88.26 -48.82 29.67
N GLY A 516 -89.54 -49.19 29.55
CA GLY A 516 -90.51 -49.16 30.61
C GLY A 516 -90.05 -49.92 31.85
N ARG A 517 -89.96 -49.22 32.99
CA ARG A 517 -90.35 -49.66 34.34
C ARG A 517 -90.25 -48.49 35.33
N ARG A 518 -91.05 -48.57 36.39
CA ARG A 518 -91.70 -47.50 37.16
C ARG A 518 -90.82 -46.81 38.24
N HIS A 519 -89.50 -46.74 38.10
CA HIS A 519 -88.65 -46.09 39.10
C HIS A 519 -87.87 -44.88 38.56
N ARG A 520 -88.13 -43.72 39.15
CA ARG A 520 -87.36 -42.47 39.01
C ARG A 520 -86.05 -42.65 39.78
N THR A 521 -85.02 -43.15 39.12
CA THR A 521 -83.67 -43.27 39.71
C THR A 521 -82.94 -41.95 39.50
N VAL A 522 -82.66 -41.21 40.58
CA VAL A 522 -81.92 -39.94 40.59
C VAL A 522 -80.65 -40.01 39.74
N THR A 523 -79.94 -41.13 39.83
CA THR A 523 -78.71 -41.43 39.08
C THR A 523 -78.87 -41.35 37.55
N ARG A 524 -80.01 -41.80 36.99
CA ARG A 524 -80.27 -41.74 35.53
C ARG A 524 -80.58 -40.34 35.03
N GLY A 525 -81.21 -39.51 35.87
CA GLY A 525 -81.41 -38.10 35.54
C GLY A 525 -80.08 -37.37 35.48
N ILE A 526 -79.21 -37.59 36.47
CA ILE A 526 -77.88 -36.98 36.52
C ILE A 526 -77.02 -37.45 35.35
N SER A 527 -77.01 -38.76 35.03
CA SER A 527 -76.22 -39.27 33.90
C SER A 527 -76.67 -38.69 32.56
N ARG A 528 -77.97 -38.44 32.39
CA ARG A 528 -78.51 -37.80 31.18
C ARG A 528 -78.18 -36.31 31.13
N SER A 529 -78.24 -35.62 32.27
CA SER A 529 -77.78 -34.22 32.36
C SER A 529 -76.29 -34.08 32.03
N VAL A 530 -75.44 -34.97 32.56
CA VAL A 530 -74.01 -35.01 32.21
C VAL A 530 -73.84 -35.20 30.70
N TYR A 531 -74.52 -36.18 30.11
CA TYR A 531 -74.43 -36.44 28.67
C TYR A 531 -74.85 -35.23 27.83
N VAL A 532 -75.96 -34.56 28.18
CA VAL A 532 -76.45 -33.38 27.46
C VAL A 532 -75.52 -32.17 27.64
N THR A 533 -75.06 -31.89 28.86
CA THR A 533 -74.13 -30.77 29.14
C THR A 533 -72.77 -30.98 28.46
N SER A 534 -72.24 -32.22 28.47
CA SER A 534 -71.00 -32.56 27.78
C SER A 534 -71.14 -32.55 26.26
N SER A 535 -72.26 -32.98 25.69
CA SER A 535 -72.48 -32.89 24.25
C SER A 535 -72.58 -31.44 23.77
N LEU A 536 -73.20 -30.57 24.58
CA LEU A 536 -73.27 -29.13 24.31
C LEU A 536 -71.89 -28.47 24.32
N MET A 537 -70.96 -28.92 25.17
CA MET A 537 -69.56 -28.44 25.12
C MET A 537 -68.86 -28.80 23.80
N MET A 538 -69.23 -29.94 23.20
CA MET A 538 -68.75 -30.34 21.86
C MET A 538 -69.57 -29.69 20.73
N SER A 539 -70.39 -28.67 21.02
CA SER A 539 -71.29 -28.02 20.07
C SER A 539 -72.33 -28.96 19.44
N GLN A 540 -72.69 -30.06 20.13
CA GLN A 540 -73.69 -31.03 19.68
C GLN A 540 -74.99 -30.88 20.49
N LEU A 541 -76.09 -30.54 19.79
CA LEU A 541 -77.42 -30.46 20.38
C LEU A 541 -78.10 -31.84 20.35
N THR A 542 -77.80 -32.69 21.35
CA THR A 542 -78.30 -34.07 21.41
C THR A 542 -79.73 -34.17 21.97
N HIS A 543 -80.18 -33.18 22.75
CA HIS A 543 -81.48 -33.18 23.40
C HIS A 543 -82.04 -31.77 23.51
N LYS A 544 -83.28 -31.57 23.08
CA LYS A 544 -84.01 -30.31 23.26
C LYS A 544 -84.76 -30.35 24.61
N PRO A 545 -84.46 -29.46 25.57
CA PRO A 545 -85.25 -29.37 26.81
C PRO A 545 -86.69 -28.94 26.51
N GLU A 546 -87.63 -29.42 27.31
CA GLU A 546 -89.07 -29.13 27.16
C GLU A 546 -89.52 -28.01 28.11
N THR A 547 -88.74 -27.70 29.15
CA THR A 547 -89.02 -26.59 30.06
C THR A 547 -88.39 -25.29 29.58
N LEU A 548 -89.05 -24.15 29.82
CA LEU A 548 -88.52 -22.83 29.46
C LEU A 548 -87.21 -22.51 30.21
N GLU A 549 -87.13 -22.88 31.48
CA GLU A 549 -85.93 -22.70 32.32
C GLU A 549 -84.76 -23.58 31.84
N GLY A 550 -85.02 -24.85 31.50
CA GLY A 550 -84.03 -25.74 30.90
C GLY A 550 -83.58 -25.24 29.53
N TYR A 551 -84.49 -24.71 28.72
CA TYR A 551 -84.19 -24.12 27.42
C TYR A 551 -83.24 -22.93 27.53
N LEU A 552 -83.53 -21.96 28.41
CA LEU A 552 -82.64 -20.82 28.65
C LEU A 552 -81.27 -21.25 29.19
N LEU A 553 -81.24 -22.23 30.11
CA LEU A 553 -79.98 -22.77 30.64
C LEU A 553 -79.14 -23.45 29.56
N THR A 554 -79.75 -24.27 28.69
CA THR A 554 -79.03 -24.95 27.60
C THR A 554 -78.53 -23.97 26.55
N LEU A 555 -79.30 -22.93 26.23
CA LEU A 555 -78.90 -21.89 25.28
C LEU A 555 -77.76 -21.03 25.84
N GLY A 556 -77.84 -20.66 27.12
CA GLY A 556 -76.76 -19.97 27.83
C GLY A 556 -75.48 -20.82 27.89
N TRP A 557 -75.60 -22.10 28.26
CA TRP A 557 -74.45 -23.02 28.32
C TRP A 557 -73.82 -23.27 26.94
N LEU A 558 -74.63 -23.39 25.89
CA LEU A 558 -74.14 -23.51 24.52
C LEU A 558 -73.33 -22.27 24.11
N PHE A 559 -73.85 -21.07 24.40
CA PHE A 559 -73.15 -19.82 24.12
C PHE A 559 -71.83 -19.72 24.91
N THR A 560 -71.85 -20.02 26.21
CA THR A 560 -70.64 -20.04 27.05
C THR A 560 -69.61 -21.05 26.53
N SER A 561 -70.04 -22.26 26.16
CA SER A 561 -69.15 -23.30 25.63
C SER A 561 -68.47 -22.86 24.32
N PHE A 562 -69.23 -22.21 23.43
CA PHE A 562 -68.69 -21.67 22.18
C PHE A 562 -67.62 -20.59 22.43
N VAL A 563 -67.91 -19.64 23.33
CA VAL A 563 -66.96 -18.58 23.70
C VAL A 563 -65.69 -19.17 24.32
N LEU A 564 -65.83 -20.15 25.23
CA LEU A 564 -64.69 -20.83 25.85
C LEU A 564 -63.80 -21.56 24.83
N ALA A 565 -64.39 -22.25 23.86
CA ALA A 565 -63.64 -22.92 22.80
C ALA A 565 -62.87 -21.90 21.94
N ALA A 566 -63.52 -20.78 21.57
CA ALA A 566 -62.88 -19.71 20.81
C ALA A 566 -61.72 -19.06 21.59
N SER A 567 -61.92 -18.75 22.88
CA SER A 567 -60.87 -18.19 23.74
C SER A 567 -59.69 -19.13 23.92
N TYR A 568 -59.92 -20.44 24.09
CA TYR A 568 -58.83 -21.42 24.16
C TYR A 568 -58.02 -21.46 22.88
N THR A 569 -58.68 -21.48 21.72
CA THR A 569 -57.97 -21.47 20.43
C THR A 569 -57.18 -20.17 20.20
N ALA A 570 -57.69 -19.03 20.65
CA ALA A 570 -56.99 -17.74 20.57
C ALA A 570 -55.75 -17.71 21.47
N GLU A 571 -55.87 -18.17 22.71
CA GLU A 571 -54.75 -18.19 23.67
C GLU A 571 -53.66 -19.18 23.26
N LEU A 572 -54.07 -20.35 22.75
CA LEU A 572 -53.14 -21.33 22.17
C LEU A 572 -52.39 -20.74 20.96
N ALA A 573 -53.08 -20.03 20.07
CA ALA A 573 -52.46 -19.38 18.92
C ALA A 573 -51.46 -18.28 19.35
N SER A 574 -51.81 -17.50 20.37
CA SER A 574 -50.93 -16.50 20.98
C SER A 574 -49.66 -17.14 21.55
N PHE A 575 -49.82 -18.21 22.35
CA PHE A 575 -48.71 -18.97 22.94
C PHE A 575 -47.76 -19.53 21.87
N LEU A 576 -48.31 -20.15 20.82
CA LEU A 576 -47.50 -20.71 19.72
C LEU A 576 -46.76 -19.62 18.94
N THR A 577 -47.38 -18.45 18.76
CA THR A 577 -46.74 -17.32 18.06
C THR A 577 -45.64 -16.70 18.90
N ALA A 578 -45.86 -16.54 20.21
CA ALA A 578 -44.86 -16.04 21.15
C ALA A 578 -43.64 -16.96 21.26
N SER A 579 -43.83 -18.28 21.29
CA SER A 579 -42.71 -19.25 21.33
C SER A 579 -41.82 -19.21 20.08
N LYS A 580 -42.38 -18.84 18.92
CA LYS A 580 -41.63 -18.67 17.67
C LYS A 580 -40.95 -17.32 17.52
N LEU A 581 -41.23 -16.38 18.43
CA LEU A 581 -40.65 -15.05 18.44
C LEU A 581 -39.34 -14.98 19.24
N GLU A 582 -38.84 -16.10 19.79
CA GLU A 582 -37.47 -16.15 20.30
C GLU A 582 -36.49 -15.76 19.18
N THR A 583 -35.85 -14.62 19.39
CA THR A 583 -35.24 -13.84 18.32
C THR A 583 -33.99 -14.53 17.82
N THR A 584 -33.96 -14.84 16.52
CA THR A 584 -32.71 -15.07 15.81
C THR A 584 -31.83 -13.84 16.02
N VAL A 585 -30.70 -13.99 16.71
CA VAL A 585 -29.75 -12.89 16.90
C VAL A 585 -29.14 -12.58 15.53
N ARG A 586 -29.63 -11.51 14.88
CA ARG A 586 -29.16 -11.07 13.55
C ARG A 586 -28.16 -9.93 13.62
N THR A 587 -28.09 -9.23 14.74
CA THR A 587 -27.33 -7.98 14.87
C THR A 587 -26.89 -7.80 16.33
N HIS A 588 -25.73 -7.17 16.54
CA HIS A 588 -25.17 -6.88 17.87
C HIS A 588 -26.14 -6.12 18.80
N ARG A 589 -27.07 -5.32 18.25
CA ARG A 589 -28.11 -4.60 19.01
C ARG A 589 -29.09 -5.52 19.75
N HIS A 590 -29.22 -6.77 19.33
CA HIS A 590 -30.04 -7.75 20.05
C HIS A 590 -29.37 -8.25 21.35
N LEU A 591 -28.08 -7.97 21.53
CA LEU A 591 -27.30 -8.33 22.73
C LEU A 591 -27.18 -7.18 23.73
N SER A 592 -27.50 -5.95 23.34
CA SER A 592 -27.49 -4.82 24.27
C SER A 592 -28.67 -4.91 25.25
N PRO A 593 -28.46 -4.65 26.55
CA PRO A 593 -29.57 -4.56 27.49
C PRO A 593 -30.54 -3.45 27.04
N PRO A 594 -31.85 -3.61 27.26
CA PRO A 594 -32.81 -2.57 26.91
C PRO A 594 -32.42 -1.26 27.61
N PRO A 595 -32.54 -0.10 26.93
CA PRO A 595 -32.24 1.17 27.55
C PRO A 595 -33.11 1.36 28.79
N THR A 596 -32.47 1.62 29.93
CA THR A 596 -33.11 1.89 31.23
C THR A 596 -33.82 3.22 31.28
#